data_AF-T1ERA9-F1
#
_entry.id   AF-T1ERA9-F1
#
_cell.length_a   1.000
_cell.length_b   1.000
_cell.length_c   1.000
_cell.angle_alpha   90.00
_cell.angle_beta   90.00
_cell.angle_gamma   90.00
#
_symmetry.space_group_name_H-M   'P 1'
#
loop_
_entity.id
_entity.type
_entity.pdbx_description
1 polymer ?
#
loop_
_entity_poly.entity_id
_entity_poly.type
_entity_poly.pdbx_seq_one_letter_code
_entity_poly.pdbx_strand_id
1 'polypeptide(L)'
;MFGSRRPGKRSIVGTKVCALFDDGFYRPGVIQSVHIPANSQLAQTYTVTFDEGGTFSYSESQLIGPGFQSLTNDSLKVGQKIYITFNSREVKGCIIGSGVHENGSSTAEYNKYWLVGLGDDCNIRVKVKLDDIRLMESRKSARLSEMDTDYTKMADLTSVENKKRSNCIDVPSHATKHW
;
A
#
# COMPACT_ATOMS: atom_id res chain seq x y z
N MET A 1 -6.30 -28.48 11.92
CA MET A 1 -5.74 -28.36 10.56
C MET A 1 -6.84 -27.86 9.62
N PHE A 2 -6.93 -26.56 9.37
CA PHE A 2 -7.88 -26.03 8.38
C PHE A 2 -7.20 -26.05 7.01
N GLY A 3 -7.69 -26.94 6.13
CA GLY A 3 -7.14 -27.09 4.78
C GLY A 3 -7.16 -25.78 4.03
N SER A 4 -6.01 -25.41 3.45
CA SER A 4 -5.83 -24.25 2.58
C SER A 4 -6.60 -24.44 1.27
N ARG A 5 -7.93 -24.22 1.30
CA ARG A 5 -8.69 -23.99 0.08
C ARG A 5 -8.40 -22.58 -0.38
N ARG A 6 -7.73 -22.47 -1.54
CA ARG A 6 -7.54 -21.18 -2.20
C ARG A 6 -8.92 -20.57 -2.46
N PRO A 7 -9.20 -19.35 -1.96
CA PRO A 7 -10.45 -18.66 -2.28
C PRO A 7 -10.60 -18.51 -3.80
N GLY A 8 -11.84 -18.56 -4.29
CA GLY A 8 -12.13 -18.32 -5.71
C GLY A 8 -11.68 -16.92 -6.16
N LYS A 9 -11.45 -16.73 -7.46
CA LYS A 9 -10.91 -15.49 -8.06
C LYS A 9 -11.66 -14.18 -7.72
N ARG A 10 -12.90 -14.24 -7.19
CA ARG A 10 -13.72 -13.09 -6.78
C ARG A 10 -13.97 -13.02 -5.27
N SER A 11 -13.27 -13.84 -4.48
CA SER A 11 -13.44 -13.82 -3.03
C SER A 11 -12.72 -12.62 -2.43
N ILE A 12 -13.40 -11.92 -1.52
CA ILE A 12 -12.80 -10.85 -0.73
C ILE A 12 -11.97 -11.39 0.46
N VAL A 13 -12.09 -12.69 0.77
CA VAL A 13 -11.25 -13.37 1.75
C VAL A 13 -9.79 -13.34 1.28
N GLY A 14 -8.89 -12.96 2.18
CA GLY A 14 -7.48 -12.71 1.90
C GLY A 14 -7.16 -11.26 1.52
N THR A 15 -8.17 -10.39 1.36
CA THR A 15 -7.95 -8.96 1.11
C THR A 15 -7.39 -8.30 2.38
N LYS A 16 -6.32 -7.52 2.22
CA LYS A 16 -5.81 -6.65 3.30
C LYS A 16 -6.67 -5.39 3.40
N VAL A 17 -7.08 -5.08 4.61
CA VAL A 17 -7.90 -3.91 4.97
C VAL A 17 -7.36 -3.31 6.26
N CYS A 18 -7.78 -2.08 6.58
CA CYS A 18 -7.60 -1.51 7.89
C CYS A 18 -8.93 -1.39 8.60
N ALA A 19 -9.01 -1.90 9.83
CA ALA A 19 -10.24 -1.83 10.62
C ALA A 19 -10.11 -0.79 11.73
N LEU A 20 -11.18 -0.04 11.97
CA LEU A 20 -11.31 0.90 13.08
C LEU A 20 -11.57 0.12 14.38
N PHE A 21 -10.70 0.28 15.37
CA PHE A 21 -10.89 -0.28 16.70
C PHE A 21 -11.63 0.68 17.62
N ASP A 22 -12.06 0.18 18.78
CA ASP A 22 -12.80 0.96 19.78
C ASP A 22 -12.00 2.14 20.36
N ASP A 23 -10.66 2.09 20.30
CA ASP A 23 -9.78 3.21 20.64
C ASP A 23 -9.77 4.32 19.57
N GLY A 24 -10.38 4.05 18.42
CA GLY A 24 -10.46 4.91 17.25
C GLY A 24 -9.18 4.95 16.42
N PHE A 25 -8.32 3.93 16.55
CA PHE A 25 -7.19 3.74 15.64
C PHE A 25 -7.49 2.66 14.62
N TYR A 26 -7.06 2.91 13.39
CA TYR A 26 -7.08 1.92 12.32
C TYR A 26 -5.88 1.00 12.43
N ARG A 27 -6.12 -0.31 12.31
CA ARG A 27 -5.06 -1.32 12.30
C ARG A 27 -5.19 -2.23 11.07
N PRO A 28 -4.07 -2.62 10.44
CA PRO A 28 -4.08 -3.48 9.28
C PRO A 28 -4.41 -4.93 9.67
N GLY A 29 -5.23 -5.58 8.84
CA GLY A 29 -5.57 -6.98 8.98
C GLY A 29 -6.01 -7.58 7.65
N VAL A 30 -6.36 -8.87 7.70
CA VAL A 30 -6.78 -9.66 6.55
C VAL A 30 -8.18 -10.20 6.79
N ILE A 31 -9.06 -10.03 5.80
CA ILE A 31 -10.41 -10.62 5.84
C ILE A 31 -10.28 -12.14 5.79
N GLN A 32 -10.77 -12.81 6.83
CA GLN A 32 -10.77 -14.26 6.94
C GLN A 32 -12.09 -14.86 6.45
N SER A 33 -13.21 -14.22 6.79
CA SER A 33 -14.54 -14.69 6.40
C SER A 33 -15.52 -13.54 6.26
N VAL A 34 -16.59 -13.81 5.53
CA VAL A 34 -17.71 -12.90 5.34
C VAL A 34 -18.96 -13.60 5.84
N HIS A 35 -19.70 -12.96 6.72
CA HIS A 35 -20.98 -13.43 7.19
C HIS A 35 -22.10 -12.60 6.56
N ILE A 36 -22.87 -13.24 5.70
CA ILE A 36 -24.04 -12.67 5.04
C ILE A 36 -25.27 -13.21 5.79
N PRO A 37 -26.00 -12.36 6.53
CA PRO A 37 -27.17 -12.80 7.26
C PRO A 37 -28.30 -13.19 6.29
N ALA A 38 -29.12 -14.17 6.69
CA ALA A 38 -30.27 -14.61 5.90
C ALA A 38 -31.40 -13.56 5.84
N ASN A 39 -31.45 -12.67 6.84
CA ASN A 39 -32.38 -11.55 6.85
C ASN A 39 -31.71 -10.33 6.21
N SER A 40 -32.24 -9.85 5.09
CA SER A 40 -31.75 -8.68 4.35
C SER A 40 -31.77 -7.36 5.15
N GLN A 41 -32.45 -7.32 6.30
CA GLN A 41 -32.41 -6.17 7.22
C GLN A 41 -31.13 -6.11 8.06
N LEU A 42 -30.40 -7.22 8.19
CA LEU A 42 -29.15 -7.27 8.93
C LEU A 42 -27.99 -6.96 7.98
N ALA A 43 -27.05 -6.13 8.44
CA ALA A 43 -25.87 -5.79 7.67
C ALA A 43 -24.89 -6.97 7.58
N GLN A 44 -24.24 -7.09 6.43
CA GLN A 44 -23.11 -8.00 6.24
C GLN A 44 -21.97 -7.66 7.21
N THR A 45 -21.33 -8.70 7.75
CA THR A 45 -20.17 -8.54 8.64
C THR A 45 -18.95 -9.28 8.11
N TYR A 46 -17.78 -8.76 8.46
CA TYR A 46 -16.49 -9.21 7.96
C TYR A 46 -15.61 -9.56 9.14
N THR A 47 -15.09 -10.79 9.15
CA THR A 47 -14.15 -11.24 10.18
C THR A 47 -12.74 -10.92 9.71
N VAL A 48 -12.01 -10.10 10.47
CA VAL A 48 -10.66 -9.65 10.15
C VAL A 48 -9.69 -10.19 11.19
N THR A 49 -8.58 -10.76 10.72
CA THR A 49 -7.45 -11.20 11.57
C THR A 49 -6.31 -10.20 11.43
N PHE A 50 -5.75 -9.75 12.55
CA PHE A 50 -4.75 -8.68 12.59
C PHE A 50 -3.32 -9.22 12.68
N ASP A 51 -2.37 -8.44 12.17
CA ASP A 51 -0.95 -8.81 12.18
C ASP A 51 -0.39 -8.93 13.62
N GLU A 52 -0.91 -8.12 14.55
CA GLU A 52 -0.58 -8.15 15.99
C GLU A 52 -1.32 -9.27 16.74
N GLY A 53 -2.14 -10.07 16.03
CA GLY A 53 -2.98 -11.12 16.57
C GLY A 53 -4.41 -10.68 16.86
N GLY A 54 -5.28 -11.66 17.10
CA GLY A 54 -6.71 -11.44 17.34
C GLY A 54 -7.54 -11.43 16.06
N THR A 55 -8.82 -11.79 16.24
CA THR A 55 -9.79 -11.90 15.16
C THR A 55 -11.11 -11.29 15.63
N PHE A 56 -11.60 -10.30 14.90
CA PHE A 56 -12.80 -9.54 15.28
C PHE A 56 -13.73 -9.34 14.08
N SER A 57 -15.01 -9.07 14.36
CA SER A 57 -16.04 -8.85 13.35
C SER A 57 -16.33 -7.36 13.19
N TYR A 58 -16.39 -6.89 11.95
CA TYR A 58 -16.59 -5.48 11.59
C TYR A 58 -17.73 -5.32 10.59
N SER A 59 -18.38 -4.16 10.62
CA SER A 59 -19.22 -3.70 9.52
C SER A 59 -18.39 -3.12 8.37
N GLU A 60 -18.99 -2.97 7.20
CA GLU A 60 -18.35 -2.34 6.04
C GLU A 60 -17.83 -0.91 6.36
N SER A 61 -18.62 -0.14 7.12
CA SER A 61 -18.30 1.24 7.54
C SER A 61 -17.14 1.36 8.52
N GLN A 62 -16.62 0.25 9.04
CA GLN A 62 -15.46 0.24 9.93
C GLN A 62 -14.18 -0.19 9.20
N LEU A 63 -14.27 -0.58 7.93
CA LEU A 63 -13.15 -1.08 7.14
C LEU A 63 -12.72 -0.05 6.10
N ILE A 64 -11.42 0.07 5.89
CA ILE A 64 -10.79 0.92 4.88
C ILE A 64 -9.92 0.04 3.98
N GLY A 65 -10.05 0.18 2.66
CA GLY A 65 -9.23 -0.58 1.71
C GLY A 65 -9.95 -0.98 0.43
N PRO A 66 -9.35 -1.85 -0.39
CA PRO A 66 -9.94 -2.26 -1.66
C PRO A 66 -11.32 -2.91 -1.47
N GLY A 67 -12.35 -2.34 -2.08
CA GLY A 67 -13.74 -2.81 -1.95
C GLY A 67 -14.46 -2.30 -0.69
N PHE A 68 -13.87 -1.36 0.03
CA PHE A 68 -14.43 -0.68 1.20
C PHE A 68 -14.28 0.84 1.04
N GLN A 69 -14.70 1.60 2.04
CA GLN A 69 -14.53 3.05 2.05
C GLN A 69 -13.05 3.47 2.01
N SER A 70 -12.83 4.70 1.54
CA SER A 70 -11.54 5.38 1.57
C SER A 70 -11.36 6.19 2.85
N LEU A 71 -10.12 6.54 3.16
CA LEU A 71 -9.82 7.50 4.23
C LEU A 71 -10.52 8.84 3.98
N THR A 72 -11.10 9.41 5.02
CA THR A 72 -11.67 10.77 5.01
C THR A 72 -10.90 11.68 5.95
N ASN A 73 -11.08 13.00 5.77
CA ASN A 73 -10.39 14.02 6.56
C ASN A 73 -10.67 13.95 8.07
N ASP A 74 -11.74 13.30 8.52
CA ASP A 74 -12.08 13.22 9.95
C ASP A 74 -11.83 11.84 10.56
N SER A 75 -11.28 10.92 9.78
CA SER A 75 -11.04 9.53 10.21
C SER A 75 -9.77 9.37 11.06
N LEU A 76 -8.76 10.23 10.91
CA LEU A 76 -7.44 10.03 11.53
C LEU A 76 -7.31 10.70 12.90
N LYS A 77 -6.70 10.00 13.86
CA LYS A 77 -6.36 10.52 15.19
C LYS A 77 -4.86 10.71 15.36
N VAL A 78 -4.47 11.62 16.26
CA VAL A 78 -3.08 11.75 16.73
C VAL A 78 -2.61 10.41 17.30
N GLY A 79 -1.43 9.96 16.90
CA GLY A 79 -0.87 8.64 17.21
C GLY A 79 -1.15 7.57 16.15
N GLN A 80 -2.02 7.82 15.16
CA GLN A 80 -2.34 6.85 14.12
C GLN A 80 -1.09 6.47 13.33
N LYS A 81 -0.73 5.18 13.33
CA LYS A 81 0.36 4.64 12.51
C LYS A 81 -0.04 4.74 11.03
N ILE A 82 0.86 5.28 10.22
CA ILE A 82 0.67 5.51 8.79
C ILE A 82 1.97 5.25 8.00
N TYR A 83 1.84 5.26 6.69
CA TYR A 83 2.92 5.21 5.72
C TYR A 83 2.76 6.35 4.72
N ILE A 84 3.83 7.07 4.46
CA ILE A 84 3.90 8.08 3.40
C ILE A 84 5.08 7.79 2.48
N THR A 85 5.14 8.49 1.35
CA THR A 85 6.36 8.55 0.54
C THR A 85 7.11 9.83 0.87
N PHE A 86 8.34 9.71 1.35
CA PHE A 86 9.23 10.83 1.70
C PHE A 86 10.62 10.58 1.11
N ASN A 87 11.18 11.57 0.40
CA ASN A 87 12.44 11.43 -0.33
C ASN A 87 12.49 10.17 -1.21
N SER A 88 11.42 9.93 -1.99
CA SER A 88 11.26 8.77 -2.87
C SER A 88 11.27 7.41 -2.16
N ARG A 89 11.23 7.37 -0.83
CA ARG A 89 11.17 6.15 -0.03
C ARG A 89 9.86 6.08 0.71
N GLU A 90 9.33 4.87 0.87
CA GLU A 90 8.22 4.66 1.79
C GLU A 90 8.75 4.70 3.22
N VAL A 91 8.11 5.53 4.05
CA VAL A 91 8.53 5.74 5.43
C VAL A 91 7.31 5.59 6.33
N LYS A 92 7.47 4.80 7.39
CA LYS A 92 6.49 4.67 8.47
C LYS A 92 6.54 5.92 9.35
N GLY A 93 5.37 6.36 9.80
CA GLY A 93 5.25 7.45 10.75
C GLY A 93 3.97 7.38 11.55
N CYS A 94 3.70 8.43 12.31
CA CYS A 94 2.44 8.61 13.00
C CYS A 94 1.91 10.05 12.85
N ILE A 95 0.59 10.19 12.92
CA ILE A 95 -0.04 11.50 12.98
C ILE A 95 0.34 12.19 14.29
N ILE A 96 0.84 13.42 14.21
CA ILE A 96 1.15 14.24 15.39
C ILE A 96 0.21 15.44 15.54
N GLY A 97 -0.55 15.77 14.49
CA GLY A 97 -1.58 16.81 14.53
C GLY A 97 -2.20 17.06 13.16
N SER A 98 -3.12 18.02 13.10
CA SER A 98 -3.70 18.52 11.85
C SER A 98 -3.88 20.03 11.93
N GLY A 99 -3.92 20.70 10.79
CA GLY A 99 -4.23 22.13 10.72
C GLY A 99 -4.89 22.49 9.40
N VAL A 100 -5.25 23.76 9.25
CA VAL A 100 -5.81 24.32 8.01
C VAL A 100 -4.85 25.41 7.52
N HIS A 101 -4.63 25.51 6.22
CA HIS A 101 -3.89 26.62 5.64
C HIS A 101 -4.69 27.93 5.76
N GLU A 102 -4.08 28.98 6.30
CA GLU A 102 -4.71 30.29 6.55
C GLU A 102 -4.99 31.08 5.24
N ASN A 103 -4.42 30.67 4.10
CA ASN A 103 -4.26 31.51 2.91
C ASN A 103 -5.07 31.10 1.66
N GLY A 104 -6.29 30.57 1.74
CA GLY A 104 -7.06 30.46 0.48
C GLY A 104 -8.44 29.82 0.52
N SER A 105 -9.47 30.61 0.22
CA SER A 105 -10.83 30.17 -0.14
C SER A 105 -11.65 29.51 0.98
N SER A 106 -12.93 29.84 0.98
CA SER A 106 -13.96 29.59 1.99
C SER A 106 -14.32 28.12 2.23
N THR A 107 -13.54 27.17 1.69
CA THR A 107 -13.83 25.73 1.76
C THR A 107 -12.76 25.04 2.60
N ALA A 108 -12.91 25.11 3.92
CA ALA A 108 -11.95 24.62 4.92
C ALA A 108 -11.51 23.16 4.74
N GLU A 109 -12.33 22.34 4.08
CA GLU A 109 -12.06 20.91 3.85
C GLU A 109 -10.89 20.66 2.90
N TYR A 110 -10.70 21.49 1.86
CA TYR A 110 -9.63 21.30 0.86
C TYR A 110 -8.25 21.80 1.34
N ASN A 111 -8.22 22.55 2.44
CA ASN A 111 -7.00 23.15 2.99
C ASN A 111 -6.49 22.44 4.25
N LYS A 112 -7.10 21.30 4.62
CA LYS A 112 -6.65 20.52 5.77
C LYS A 112 -5.33 19.83 5.43
N TYR A 113 -4.36 19.96 6.31
CA TYR A 113 -3.11 19.21 6.27
C TYR A 113 -2.94 18.40 7.55
N TRP A 114 -2.18 17.32 7.44
CA TRP A 114 -1.77 16.49 8.55
C TRP A 114 -0.30 16.72 8.84
N LEU A 115 0.03 16.86 10.11
CA LEU A 115 1.39 16.87 10.58
C LEU A 115 1.79 15.43 10.94
N VAL A 116 2.84 14.93 10.32
CA VAL A 116 3.31 13.54 10.46
C VAL A 116 4.71 13.55 11.04
N GLY A 117 4.92 12.76 12.10
CA GLY A 117 6.25 12.41 12.60
C GLY A 117 6.76 11.16 11.89
N LEU A 118 7.96 11.22 11.31
CA LEU A 118 8.58 10.10 10.59
C LEU A 118 9.68 9.44 11.41
N GLY A 119 9.86 8.14 11.19
CA GLY A 119 10.82 7.33 11.94
C GLY A 119 10.35 7.00 13.35
N ASP A 120 11.12 6.17 14.06
CA ASP A 120 10.73 5.67 15.38
C ASP A 120 10.69 6.79 16.44
N ASP A 121 11.60 7.77 16.33
CA ASP A 121 11.68 8.90 17.26
C ASP A 121 10.84 10.12 16.84
N CYS A 122 10.13 10.05 15.71
CA CYS A 122 9.35 11.17 15.15
C CYS A 122 10.15 12.49 15.02
N ASN A 123 11.46 12.39 14.80
CA ASN A 123 12.38 13.52 14.76
C ASN A 123 12.16 14.43 13.54
N ILE A 124 11.73 13.83 12.43
CA ILE A 124 11.39 14.53 11.19
C ILE A 124 9.88 14.76 11.17
N ARG A 125 9.47 16.02 11.00
CA ARG A 125 8.05 16.41 10.95
C ARG A 125 7.72 16.98 9.58
N VAL A 126 6.68 16.45 8.95
CA VAL A 126 6.27 16.85 7.60
C VAL A 126 4.78 17.18 7.58
N LYS A 127 4.41 18.22 6.84
CA LYS A 127 3.01 18.52 6.52
C LYS A 127 2.63 17.80 5.24
N VAL A 128 1.57 17.01 5.26
CA VAL A 128 1.09 16.23 4.11
C VAL A 128 -0.41 16.38 3.92
N LYS A 129 -0.90 16.11 2.72
CA LYS A 129 -2.34 16.03 2.43
C LYS A 129 -2.86 14.63 2.79
N LEU A 130 -4.18 14.50 2.91
CA LEU A 130 -4.80 13.19 3.18
C LEU A 130 -4.45 12.15 2.09
N ASP A 131 -4.41 12.55 0.83
CA ASP A 131 -4.13 11.67 -0.30
C ASP A 131 -2.73 11.03 -0.26
N ASP A 132 -1.78 11.67 0.44
CA ASP A 132 -0.40 11.17 0.60
C ASP A 132 -0.26 10.17 1.77
N ILE A 133 -1.33 9.98 2.56
CA ILE A 133 -1.34 9.12 3.75
C ILE A 133 -1.93 7.75 3.41
N ARG A 134 -1.20 6.70 3.80
CA ARG A 134 -1.67 5.32 3.72
C ARG A 134 -1.70 4.68 5.09
N LEU A 135 -2.74 3.90 5.39
CA LEU A 135 -2.80 3.10 6.63
C LEU A 135 -2.02 1.77 6.53
N MET A 136 -1.57 1.40 5.34
CA MET A 136 -0.83 0.16 5.07
C MET A 136 0.39 0.48 4.21
N GLU A 137 1.43 -0.34 4.36
CA GLU A 137 2.56 -0.36 3.45
C GLU A 137 2.10 -0.65 2.02
N SER A 138 2.65 0.10 1.07
CA SER A 138 2.39 -0.11 -0.34
C SER A 138 3.01 -1.42 -0.81
N ARG A 139 2.19 -2.30 -1.38
CA ARG A 139 2.65 -3.56 -2.01
C ARG A 139 3.52 -3.36 -3.27
N LYS A 140 3.96 -2.13 -3.56
CA LYS A 140 4.81 -1.78 -4.72
C LYS A 140 5.87 -0.75 -4.31
N SER A 141 6.80 -1.15 -3.45
CA SER A 141 7.99 -0.35 -3.12
C SER A 141 9.29 -0.87 -3.75
N ALA A 142 9.28 -1.98 -4.50
CA ALA A 142 10.49 -2.48 -5.17
C ALA A 142 10.99 -1.58 -6.32
N ARG A 143 10.11 -0.80 -6.98
CA ARG A 143 10.49 0.01 -8.15
C ARG A 143 10.96 1.42 -7.83
N LEU A 144 10.79 1.89 -6.60
CA LEU A 144 11.25 3.23 -6.18
C LEU A 144 12.71 3.22 -5.70
N SER A 145 13.26 2.05 -5.38
CA SER A 145 14.67 1.89 -4.97
C SER A 145 15.66 1.75 -6.13
N GLU A 146 15.20 1.65 -7.39
CA GLU A 146 16.07 1.36 -8.55
C GLU A 146 16.33 2.57 -9.48
N MET A 147 15.95 3.78 -9.10
CA MET A 147 16.18 4.97 -9.94
C MET A 147 17.54 5.66 -9.75
N ASP A 148 18.36 5.20 -8.81
CA ASP A 148 19.70 5.78 -8.56
C ASP A 148 20.85 4.79 -8.80
N THR A 149 20.56 3.63 -9.39
CA THR A 149 21.63 2.78 -9.94
C THR A 149 21.92 3.26 -11.35
N ASP A 150 22.87 4.19 -11.48
CA ASP A 150 23.35 4.70 -12.77
C ASP A 150 24.20 3.63 -13.48
N TYR A 151 23.53 2.68 -14.12
CA TYR A 151 24.16 1.59 -14.89
C TYR A 151 25.07 2.12 -16.02
N THR A 152 24.90 3.37 -16.44
CA THR A 152 25.78 4.04 -17.42
C THR A 152 27.22 4.12 -16.94
N LYS A 153 27.44 4.31 -15.63
CA LYS A 153 28.79 4.41 -15.04
C LYS A 153 29.43 3.06 -14.77
N MET A 154 28.64 1.98 -14.66
CA MET A 154 29.16 0.62 -14.44
C MET A 154 29.50 -0.13 -15.73
N ALA A 155 29.02 0.33 -16.90
CA ALA A 155 29.35 -0.29 -18.18
C ALA A 155 30.82 -0.03 -18.60
N ASP A 156 31.41 1.11 -18.21
CA ASP A 156 32.72 1.53 -18.72
C ASP A 156 33.92 0.84 -18.05
N LEU A 157 33.72 0.15 -16.92
CA LEU A 157 34.82 -0.54 -16.21
C LEU A 157 35.09 -1.97 -16.73
N THR A 158 34.35 -2.42 -17.74
CA THR A 158 34.58 -3.73 -18.39
C THR A 158 35.14 -3.62 -19.82
N SER A 159 35.41 -2.41 -20.30
CA SER A 159 35.95 -2.17 -21.65
C SER A 159 37.48 -2.00 -21.63
N VAL A 160 38.18 -2.98 -21.06
CA VAL A 160 39.60 -3.18 -21.35
C VAL A 160 39.76 -4.55 -21.99
N GLU A 161 40.06 -4.50 -23.29
CA GLU A 161 40.71 -5.56 -24.07
C GLU A 161 39.86 -6.76 -24.53
N ASN A 162 39.15 -6.64 -25.66
CA ASN A 162 39.66 -7.17 -26.94
C ASN A 162 38.65 -7.08 -28.10
N LYS A 163 39.22 -6.75 -29.25
CA LYS A 163 38.59 -6.67 -30.58
C LYS A 163 37.90 -7.98 -30.98
N LYS A 164 36.67 -7.88 -31.52
CA LYS A 164 36.29 -8.28 -32.89
C LYS A 164 34.81 -7.95 -33.15
N ARG A 165 34.56 -7.02 -34.08
CA ARG A 165 33.24 -6.81 -34.67
C ARG A 165 32.93 -8.00 -35.59
N SER A 166 31.82 -8.71 -35.37
CA SER A 166 31.23 -9.62 -36.36
C SER A 166 29.76 -9.25 -36.56
N ASN A 167 29.48 -8.47 -37.61
CA ASN A 167 28.12 -8.31 -38.13
C ASN A 167 27.83 -9.52 -39.04
N CYS A 168 27.29 -10.60 -38.46
CA CYS A 168 26.58 -11.64 -39.21
C CYS A 168 25.68 -12.38 -38.20
N ILE A 169 24.36 -12.27 -38.39
CA ILE A 169 23.39 -13.11 -37.69
C ILE A 169 23.23 -14.36 -38.55
N ASP A 170 23.68 -15.50 -38.04
CA ASP A 170 23.46 -16.79 -38.67
C ASP A 170 22.05 -17.29 -38.31
N VAL A 171 21.17 -17.39 -39.31
CA VAL A 171 19.78 -17.84 -39.15
C VAL A 171 19.70 -19.30 -39.62
N PRO A 172 19.29 -20.26 -38.78
CA PRO A 172 19.22 -21.66 -39.19
C PRO A 172 18.19 -21.87 -40.32
N SER A 173 18.64 -22.40 -41.47
CA SER A 173 17.74 -22.78 -42.57
C SER A 173 16.92 -24.01 -42.17
N HIS A 174 15.59 -23.90 -42.21
CA HIS A 174 14.67 -25.00 -41.95
C HIS A 174 14.91 -26.14 -42.96
N ALA A 175 15.28 -27.32 -42.46
CA ALA A 175 15.42 -28.52 -43.26
C ALA A 175 14.04 -28.98 -43.78
N THR A 176 13.88 -29.01 -45.10
CA THR A 176 12.78 -29.66 -45.80
C THR A 176 12.85 -31.17 -45.57
N LYS A 177 11.82 -31.74 -44.93
CA LYS A 177 11.61 -33.19 -44.91
C LYS A 177 10.62 -33.56 -46.01
N HIS A 178 11.13 -34.29 -47.00
CA HIS A 178 10.34 -35.05 -47.95
C HIS A 178 9.62 -36.21 -47.24
N TRP A 179 8.35 -36.40 -47.57
CA TRP A 179 7.70 -37.70 -47.75
C TRP A 179 6.72 -37.55 -48.90
#